data_AF-A0A8T6UZR5-F1
#
_entry.id   AF-A0A8T6UZR5-F1
#
_cell.length_a   1.000
_cell.length_b   1.000
_cell.length_c   1.000
_cell.angle_alpha   90.00
_cell.angle_beta   90.00
_cell.angle_gamma   90.00
#
_symmetry.space_group_name_H-M   'P 1'
#
loop_
_entity.id
_entity.type
_entity.pdbx_description
1 polymer ?
#
loop_
_entity_poly.entity_id
_entity_poly.type
_entity_poly.pdbx_seq_one_letter_code
_entity_poly.pdbx_strand_id
1 'polypeptide(L)'
;MNTVNEKKTILSEVGIKGLLVEEGVRISEKEGVDGLSSKGYGVIKDGELFLDFYEALYLLVRGIITIEDGEGEVVDFQELLQHS
;
A
#
# COMPACT_ATOMS: atom_id res chain seq x y z
N MET A 1 -6.45 -21.43 -28.48
CA MET A 1 -5.27 -20.70 -27.98
C MET A 1 -5.68 -19.25 -27.79
N ASN A 2 -5.85 -18.80 -26.55
CA ASN A 2 -6.04 -17.38 -26.19
C ASN A 2 -5.27 -17.12 -24.90
N THR A 3 -3.95 -17.19 -24.97
CA THR A 3 -3.02 -17.16 -23.83
C THR A 3 -2.64 -15.75 -23.38
N VAL A 4 -3.46 -14.73 -23.71
CA VAL A 4 -3.11 -13.31 -23.48
C VAL A 4 -3.80 -12.74 -22.24
N ASN A 5 -4.92 -13.33 -21.77
CA ASN A 5 -5.72 -12.77 -20.67
C ASN A 5 -5.44 -13.34 -19.28
N GLU A 6 -4.61 -14.39 -19.15
CA GLU A 6 -4.39 -15.04 -17.85
C GLU A 6 -3.20 -14.43 -17.09
N LYS A 7 -2.23 -13.80 -17.78
CA LYS A 7 -1.02 -13.27 -17.13
C LYS A 7 -1.19 -11.91 -16.44
N LYS A 8 -2.20 -11.11 -16.81
CA LYS A 8 -2.44 -9.79 -16.20
C LYS A 8 -3.19 -9.88 -14.86
N THR A 9 -3.88 -10.99 -14.63
CA THR A 9 -4.79 -11.20 -13.49
C THR A 9 -4.08 -11.77 -12.26
N ILE A 10 -2.83 -12.25 -12.39
CA ILE A 10 -2.11 -12.92 -11.28
C ILE A 10 -1.23 -11.95 -10.48
N LEU A 11 -1.01 -10.73 -10.99
CA LEU A 11 -0.34 -9.65 -10.22
C LEU A 11 -1.33 -8.90 -9.30
N SER A 12 -2.64 -9.16 -9.44
CA SER A 12 -3.71 -8.46 -8.70
C SER A 12 -4.15 -9.15 -7.41
N GLU A 13 -3.49 -10.23 -6.96
CA GLU A 13 -3.88 -10.96 -5.75
C GLU A 13 -2.92 -10.79 -4.56
N VAL A 14 -1.91 -9.93 -4.66
CA VAL A 14 -1.13 -9.48 -3.50
C VAL A 14 -1.19 -7.96 -3.47
N GLY A 15 -2.02 -7.40 -2.58
CA GLY A 15 -2.06 -5.96 -2.35
C GLY A 15 -0.68 -5.45 -1.96
N ILE A 16 -0.35 -4.21 -2.32
CA ILE A 16 0.94 -3.61 -1.96
C ILE A 16 1.04 -3.57 -0.44
N LYS A 17 2.10 -4.16 0.12
CA LYS A 17 2.29 -4.19 1.58
C LYS A 17 2.84 -2.86 2.09
N GLY A 18 2.18 -2.33 3.12
CA GLY A 18 2.63 -1.17 3.87
C GLY A 18 2.84 -1.50 5.35
N LEU A 19 3.72 -0.73 5.98
CA LEU A 19 4.00 -0.80 7.41
C LEU A 19 3.45 0.46 8.09
N LEU A 20 2.64 0.29 9.14
CA LEU A 20 2.20 1.40 9.99
C LEU A 20 3.43 1.99 10.72
N VAL A 21 3.61 3.30 10.59
CA VAL A 21 4.66 4.10 11.23
C VAL A 21 4.05 5.34 11.86
N GLU A 22 4.83 6.07 12.66
CA GLU A 22 4.33 7.25 13.40
C GLU A 22 3.69 8.30 12.48
N GLU A 23 4.27 8.55 11.30
CA GLU A 23 3.77 9.58 10.39
C GLU A 23 2.74 9.07 9.35
N GLY A 24 2.34 7.79 9.38
CA GLY A 24 1.41 7.22 8.42
C GLY A 24 1.76 5.79 8.01
N VAL A 25 1.89 5.54 6.71
CA VAL A 25 2.20 4.20 6.18
C VAL A 25 3.41 4.24 5.26
N ARG A 26 4.37 3.35 5.51
CA ARG A 26 5.60 3.21 4.73
C ARG A 26 5.54 2.03 3.77
N ILE A 27 5.88 2.25 2.51
CA ILE A 27 6.02 1.24 1.47
C ILE A 27 7.49 1.12 1.07
N SER A 28 8.08 -0.07 1.25
CA SER A 28 9.47 -0.34 0.89
C SER A 28 9.63 -1.19 -0.37
N GLU A 29 8.56 -1.88 -0.80
CA GLU A 29 8.60 -2.70 -2.00
C GLU A 29 8.65 -1.83 -3.27
N LYS A 30 9.67 -2.05 -4.11
CA LYS A 30 9.92 -1.24 -5.30
C LYS A 30 8.72 -1.13 -6.24
N GLU A 31 8.01 -2.24 -6.48
CA GLU A 31 6.81 -2.24 -7.34
C GLU A 31 5.70 -1.36 -6.75
N GLY A 32 5.52 -1.39 -5.42
CA GLY A 32 4.60 -0.53 -4.70
C GLY A 32 5.01 0.95 -4.74
N VAL A 33 6.29 1.24 -4.49
CA VAL A 33 6.85 2.60 -4.55
C VAL A 33 6.66 3.21 -5.94
N ASP A 34 7.09 2.52 -7.00
CA ASP A 34 6.98 3.01 -8.37
C ASP A 34 5.49 3.11 -8.81
N GLY A 35 4.67 2.13 -8.43
CA GLY A 35 3.26 2.05 -8.82
C GLY A 35 2.34 3.08 -8.14
N LEU A 36 2.63 3.47 -6.91
CA LEU A 36 1.86 4.48 -6.16
C LEU A 36 2.37 5.89 -6.47
N SER A 37 3.69 6.10 -6.51
CA SER A 37 4.27 7.42 -6.81
C SER A 37 3.91 7.91 -8.22
N SER A 38 3.90 7.02 -9.22
CA SER A 38 3.48 7.36 -10.60
C SER A 38 2.02 7.81 -10.72
N LYS A 39 1.20 7.50 -9.70
CA LYS A 39 -0.21 7.92 -9.60
C LYS A 39 -0.41 9.15 -8.69
N GLY A 40 0.68 9.69 -8.14
CA GLY A 40 0.66 10.88 -7.29
C GLY A 40 0.34 10.62 -5.82
N TYR A 41 0.48 9.37 -5.35
CA TYR A 41 0.35 9.04 -3.93
C TYR A 41 1.69 9.13 -3.20
N GLY A 42 1.66 9.68 -1.98
CA GLY A 42 2.77 9.69 -1.04
C GLY A 42 3.97 10.55 -1.45
N VAL A 43 4.98 10.54 -0.58
CA VAL A 43 6.26 11.21 -0.77
C VAL A 43 7.41 10.22 -0.67
N ILE A 44 8.33 10.27 -1.63
CA ILE A 44 9.53 9.43 -1.60
C ILE A 44 10.58 10.06 -0.70
N LYS A 45 11.08 9.29 0.28
CA LYS A 45 12.25 9.63 1.11
C LYS A 45 13.14 8.40 1.18
N ASP A 46 14.43 8.55 0.86
CA ASP A 46 15.44 7.49 0.90
C ASP A 46 15.08 6.19 0.15
N GLY A 47 14.29 6.32 -0.93
CA GLY A 47 13.87 5.18 -1.76
C GLY A 47 12.62 4.45 -1.26
N GLU A 48 12.03 4.90 -0.16
CA GLU A 48 10.77 4.40 0.38
C GLU A 48 9.65 5.43 0.17
N LEU A 49 8.42 4.96 0.05
CA LEU A 49 7.25 5.83 -0.09
C LEU A 49 6.52 5.96 1.24
N PHE A 50 6.26 7.19 1.64
CA PHE A 50 5.47 7.50 2.83
C PHE A 50 4.12 8.05 2.39
N LEU A 51 3.05 7.37 2.80
CA LEU A 51 1.67 7.77 2.62
C LEU A 51 1.20 8.47 3.90
N ASP A 52 0.56 9.63 3.75
CA ASP A 52 -0.21 10.21 4.85
C ASP A 52 -1.40 9.30 5.20
N PHE A 53 -1.91 9.40 6.43
CA PHE A 53 -3.04 8.57 6.89
C PHE A 53 -4.26 8.61 5.96
N TYR A 54 -4.63 9.79 5.43
CA TYR A 54 -5.79 9.91 4.55
C TYR A 54 -5.57 9.23 3.18
N GLU A 55 -4.32 9.21 2.68
CA GLU A 55 -3.97 8.47 1.46
C GLU A 55 -4.04 6.97 1.72
N ALA A 56 -3.46 6.51 2.83
CA ALA A 56 -3.47 5.12 3.23
C ALA A 56 -4.90 4.59 3.46
N LEU A 57 -5.77 5.36 4.16
CA LEU A 57 -7.18 5.02 4.34
C LEU A 57 -7.90 4.87 3.01
N TYR A 58 -7.70 5.80 2.07
CA TYR A 58 -8.30 5.72 0.75
C TYR A 58 -7.82 4.48 -0.02
N LEU A 59 -6.52 4.20 -0.02
CA LEU A 59 -5.94 3.06 -0.72
C LEU A 59 -6.35 1.71 -0.10
N LEU A 60 -6.47 1.66 1.23
CA LEU A 60 -6.91 0.49 1.99
C LEU A 60 -8.37 0.15 1.66
N VAL A 61 -9.29 1.13 1.70
CA VAL A 61 -10.70 0.93 1.33
C VAL A 61 -10.86 0.47 -0.13
N ARG A 62 -9.94 0.87 -1.00
CA ARG A 62 -9.91 0.46 -2.41
C ARG A 62 -9.28 -0.93 -2.62
N GLY A 63 -8.75 -1.56 -1.58
CA GLY A 63 -8.07 -2.85 -1.65
C GLY A 63 -6.75 -2.80 -2.44
N ILE A 64 -6.13 -1.62 -2.53
CA ILE A 64 -4.88 -1.42 -3.28
C ILE A 64 -3.67 -1.76 -2.41
N ILE A 65 -3.76 -1.46 -1.11
CA ILE A 65 -2.73 -1.75 -0.12
C ILE A 65 -3.29 -2.64 0.99
N THR A 66 -2.39 -3.37 1.66
CA THR A 66 -2.62 -4.00 2.97
C THR A 66 -1.61 -3.44 3.95
N ILE A 67 -1.99 -3.23 5.20
CA ILE A 67 -1.13 -2.61 6.21
C ILE A 67 -0.90 -3.61 7.34
N GLU A 68 0.36 -3.76 7.73
CA GLU A 68 0.78 -4.49 8.93
C GLU A 68 1.41 -3.49 9.92
N ASP A 69 1.33 -3.76 11.22
CA ASP A 69 2.04 -3.00 12.25
C ASP A 69 3.47 -3.53 12.47
N GLY A 70 4.18 -2.97 13.47
CA GLY A 70 5.52 -3.41 13.82
C GLY A 70 5.62 -4.83 14.39
N GLU A 71 4.50 -5.41 14.82
CA GLU A 71 4.39 -6.78 15.32
C GLU A 71 4.00 -7.78 14.21
N GLY A 72 3.61 -7.26 13.03
CA GLY A 72 3.16 -8.04 11.88
C GLY A 72 1.66 -8.30 11.88
N GLU A 73 0.91 -7.65 12.76
CA GLU A 73 -0.56 -7.77 12.82
C GLU A 73 -1.20 -6.87 11.76
N VAL A 74 -2.26 -7.36 11.13
CA VAL A 74 -2.97 -6.62 10.07
C VAL A 74 -3.75 -5.47 10.68
N VAL A 75 -3.50 -4.26 10.17
CA VAL A 75 -4.19 -3.04 10.59
C VAL A 75 -5.40 -2.81 9.68
N ASP A 76 -6.59 -2.80 10.27
CA ASP A 76 -7.84 -2.54 9.53
C ASP A 76 -8.14 -1.03 9.39
N PHE A 77 -9.24 -0.70 8.71
CA PHE A 77 -9.62 0.69 8.47
C PHE A 77 -9.89 1.47 9.76
N GLN A 78 -10.55 0.84 10.74
CA GLN A 78 -10.94 1.50 11.97
C GLN A 78 -9.71 1.75 12.84
N GLU A 79 -8.80 0.79 12.90
CA GLU A 79 -7.52 0.93 13.59
C GLU A 79 -6.68 2.04 12.97
N LEU A 80 -6.51 2.04 11.63
CA LEU A 80 -5.77 3.09 10.93
C LEU A 80 -6.37 4.48 11.15
N LEU A 81 -7.71 4.60 11.19
CA LEU A 81 -8.40 5.86 11.46
C LEU A 81 -8.20 6.35 12.90
N GLN A 82 -7.97 5.45 13.86
CA GLN A 82 -7.68 5.84 15.25
C GLN A 82 -6.25 6.38 15.43
N HIS A 83 -5.36 6.08 14.49
CA HIS A 83 -3.99 6.59 14.45
C HIS A 83 -3.83 7.95 13.75
N SER A 84 -4.85 8.43 13.02
CA SER A 84 -4.79 9.63 12.16
C SER A 84 -5.07 10.96 12.86
#